data_AF-A0A7S3Y5R0-F1
#
_entry.id   AF-A0A7S3Y5R0-F1
#
_cell.length_a   1.000
_cell.length_b   1.000
_cell.length_c   1.000
_cell.angle_alpha   90.00
_cell.angle_beta   90.00
_cell.angle_gamma   90.00
#
_symmetry.space_group_name_H-M   'P 1'
#
loop_
_entity.id
_entity.type
_entity.pdbx_description
1 polymer ?
#
loop_
_entity_poly.entity_id
_entity_poly.type
_entity_poly.pdbx_seq_one_letter_code
_entity_poly.pdbx_strand_id
1 'polypeptide(L)'
;GDVIIVMFAIMFGGFCLAQASPAFEGWATAKQAASEVFATVERVPEIDAESTEGQRPASTQGALSLRGVHFAYPTRPGNPVYRGLDLEVAPGESVALVGPSGEGKSTL
;
A
#
# COMPACT_ATOMS: atom_id res chain seq x y z
N GLY A 1 20.15 -62.17 6.23
CA GLY A 1 18.94 -61.34 6.37
C GLY A 1 19.30 -59.87 6.33
N ASP A 2 20.29 -59.48 7.13
CA ASP A 2 20.62 -58.08 7.45
C ASP A 2 20.94 -57.19 6.24
N VAL A 3 21.69 -57.70 5.25
CA VAL A 3 22.01 -56.94 4.03
C VAL A 3 20.76 -56.57 3.24
N ILE A 4 19.78 -57.47 3.15
CA ILE A 4 18.51 -57.23 2.46
C ILE A 4 17.69 -56.18 3.22
N ILE A 5 17.68 -56.25 4.56
CA ILE A 5 16.99 -55.27 5.41
C ILE A 5 17.57 -53.87 5.23
N VAL A 6 18.90 -53.74 5.23
CA VAL A 6 19.59 -52.45 5.02
C VAL A 6 19.28 -51.88 3.63
N MET A 7 19.30 -52.72 2.59
CA MET A 7 18.95 -52.30 1.23
C MET A 7 17.51 -51.77 1.15
N PHE A 8 16.54 -52.48 1.70
CA PHE A 8 15.14 -52.03 1.72
C PHE A 8 14.96 -50.76 2.55
N ALA A 9 15.63 -50.63 3.69
CA ALA A 9 15.57 -49.43 4.53
C ALA A 9 16.07 -48.19 3.78
N ILE A 10 17.15 -48.30 3.01
CA ILE A 10 17.68 -47.20 2.20
C ILE A 10 16.71 -46.84 1.06
N MET A 11 16.17 -47.84 0.36
CA MET A 11 15.16 -47.63 -0.70
C MET A 11 13.91 -46.93 -0.17
N PHE A 12 13.34 -47.40 0.94
CA PHE A 12 12.16 -46.79 1.55
C PHE A 12 12.46 -45.38 2.08
N GLY A 13 13.64 -45.16 2.67
CA GLY A 13 14.07 -43.82 3.10
C GLY A 13 14.15 -42.82 1.95
N GLY A 14 14.78 -43.22 0.82
CA GLY A 14 14.86 -42.40 -0.38
C GLY A 14 13.48 -42.12 -0.99
N PHE A 15 12.60 -43.13 -1.03
CA PHE A 15 11.25 -42.99 -1.55
C PHE A 15 10.40 -42.02 -0.70
N CYS A 16 10.46 -42.10 0.62
CA CYS A 16 9.78 -41.15 1.50
C CYS A 16 10.27 -39.71 1.31
N LEU A 17 11.58 -39.51 1.13
CA LEU A 17 12.14 -38.18 0.88
C LEU A 17 11.67 -37.61 -0.47
N ALA A 18 11.66 -38.43 -1.53
CA ALA A 18 11.17 -38.03 -2.84
C ALA A 18 9.68 -37.61 -2.80
N GLN A 19 8.85 -38.36 -2.07
CA GLN A 19 7.43 -38.01 -1.90
C GLN A 19 7.20 -36.74 -1.05
N ALA A 20 8.15 -36.34 -0.20
CA ALA A 20 8.07 -35.09 0.54
C ALA A 20 8.43 -33.85 -0.31
N SER A 21 9.07 -34.02 -1.47
CA SER A 21 9.49 -32.93 -2.36
C SER A 21 8.39 -31.90 -2.67
N PRO A 22 7.14 -32.29 -3.02
CA PRO A 22 6.08 -31.32 -3.31
C PRO A 22 5.66 -30.48 -2.10
N ALA A 23 5.82 -30.99 -0.88
CA ALA A 23 5.52 -30.22 0.33
C ALA A 23 6.49 -29.05 0.51
N PHE A 24 7.75 -29.19 0.10
CA PHE A 24 8.73 -28.10 0.13
C PHE A 24 8.38 -26.97 -0.84
N GLU A 25 7.87 -27.29 -2.03
CA GLU A 25 7.42 -26.27 -3.00
C GLU A 25 6.20 -25.50 -2.47
N GLY A 26 5.25 -26.20 -1.85
CA GLY A 26 4.10 -25.57 -1.17
C GLY A 26 4.53 -24.63 -0.05
N TRP A 27 5.51 -25.02 0.77
CA TRP A 27 6.08 -24.18 1.83
C TRP A 27 6.79 -22.94 1.29
N ALA A 28 7.58 -23.08 0.22
CA ALA A 28 8.26 -21.96 -0.40
C ALA A 28 7.25 -20.90 -0.90
N THR A 29 6.19 -21.36 -1.58
CA THR A 29 5.11 -20.49 -2.08
C THR A 29 4.35 -19.82 -0.94
N ALA A 30 4.01 -20.58 0.11
CA ALA A 30 3.33 -20.04 1.29
C ALA A 30 4.17 -18.96 1.99
N LYS A 31 5.49 -19.17 2.11
CA LYS A 31 6.41 -18.19 2.70
C LYS A 31 6.46 -16.89 1.88
N GLN A 32 6.48 -16.99 0.55
CA GLN A 32 6.48 -15.82 -0.33
C GLN A 32 5.18 -15.02 -0.20
N ALA A 33 4.02 -15.69 -0.30
CA ALA A 33 2.73 -15.03 -0.15
C ALA A 33 2.56 -14.38 1.23
N ALA A 34 2.99 -15.07 2.29
CA ALA A 34 2.99 -14.51 3.64
C ALA A 34 3.87 -13.25 3.73
N SER A 35 5.06 -13.25 3.11
CA SER A 35 5.95 -12.09 3.11
C SER A 35 5.31 -10.84 2.51
N GLU A 36 4.53 -10.98 1.43
CA GLU A 36 3.84 -9.84 0.79
C GLU A 36 2.72 -9.27 1.67
N VAL A 37 1.96 -10.16 2.32
CA VAL A 37 0.91 -9.77 3.27
C VAL A 37 1.51 -9.05 4.47
N PHE A 38 2.52 -9.63 5.11
CA PHE A 38 3.18 -9.02 6.27
C PHE A 38 3.84 -7.68 5.90
N ALA A 39 4.48 -7.58 4.73
CA ALA A 39 5.03 -6.31 4.26
C ALA A 39 3.97 -5.20 4.11
N THR A 40 2.73 -5.55 3.76
CA THR A 40 1.63 -4.58 3.67
C THR A 40 1.10 -4.19 5.05
N VAL A 41 0.97 -5.16 5.96
CA VAL A 41 0.45 -4.95 7.32
C VAL A 41 1.43 -4.14 8.17
N GLU A 42 2.72 -4.39 8.06
CA GLU A 42 3.76 -3.72 8.84
C GLU A 42 4.14 -2.34 8.29
N ARG A 43 3.61 -1.96 7.12
CA ARG A 43 3.89 -0.66 6.49
C ARG A 43 3.25 0.48 7.30
N VAL A 44 4.07 1.40 7.77
CA VAL A 44 3.62 2.66 8.37
C VAL A 44 3.29 3.68 7.26
N PRO A 45 2.05 4.19 7.15
CA PRO A 45 1.70 5.23 6.17
C PRO A 45 2.22 6.61 6.59
N GLU A 46 2.54 7.47 5.62
CA GLU A 46 2.96 8.86 5.90
C GLU A 46 1.83 9.69 6.52
N ILE A 47 0.59 9.41 6.13
CA ILE A 47 -0.62 10.01 6.69
C ILE A 47 -1.37 8.89 7.40
N ASP A 48 -1.27 8.86 8.72
CA ASP A 48 -1.95 7.89 9.56
C ASP A 48 -3.38 8.34 9.88
N ALA A 49 -4.35 7.62 9.31
CA ALA A 49 -5.78 7.89 9.50
C ALA A 49 -6.28 7.48 10.90
N GLU A 50 -5.57 6.59 11.59
CA GLU A 50 -5.92 6.12 12.93
C GLU A 50 -5.25 6.93 14.03
N SER A 51 -4.30 7.81 13.65
CA SER A 51 -3.61 8.67 14.60
C SER A 51 -4.60 9.55 15.35
N THR A 52 -4.42 9.60 16.67
CA THR A 52 -5.20 10.49 17.53
C THR A 52 -4.54 11.86 17.73
N GLU A 53 -3.38 12.06 17.11
CA GLU A 53 -2.62 13.30 17.15
C GLU A 53 -3.29 14.40 16.30
N GLY A 54 -2.93 15.64 16.55
CA GLY A 54 -3.47 16.80 15.84
C GLY A 54 -4.58 17.56 16.57
N GLN A 55 -4.96 18.70 15.98
CA GLN A 55 -5.93 19.61 16.57
C GLN A 55 -7.36 19.18 16.22
N ARG A 56 -8.24 19.15 17.23
CA ARG A 56 -9.68 18.90 17.08
C ARG A 56 -10.47 20.13 17.53
N PRO A 57 -10.63 21.16 16.68
CA PRO A 57 -11.36 22.36 17.05
C PRO A 57 -12.84 22.05 17.30
N ALA A 58 -13.42 22.63 18.35
CA ALA A 58 -14.83 22.44 18.70
C ALA A 58 -15.78 23.11 17.68
N SER A 59 -15.30 24.13 16.96
CA SER A 59 -16.03 24.78 15.88
C SER A 59 -15.06 25.33 14.82
N THR A 60 -15.55 25.46 13.60
CA THR A 60 -14.80 25.99 12.45
C THR A 60 -15.64 27.04 11.74
N GLN A 61 -15.04 28.18 11.38
CA GLN A 61 -15.75 29.25 10.66
C GLN A 61 -15.98 28.94 9.17
N GLY A 62 -15.28 27.94 8.61
CA GLY A 62 -15.43 27.54 7.21
C GLY A 62 -14.69 28.42 6.20
N ALA A 63 -13.77 29.28 6.64
CA ALA A 63 -12.83 29.95 5.74
C ALA A 63 -11.79 28.94 5.23
N LEU A 64 -11.54 28.93 3.92
CA LEU A 64 -10.55 28.05 3.27
C LEU A 64 -9.53 28.91 2.53
N SER A 65 -8.23 28.58 2.67
CA SER A 65 -7.17 29.21 1.89
C SER A 65 -6.13 28.19 1.45
N LEU A 66 -5.83 28.17 0.16
CA LEU A 66 -4.70 27.48 -0.45
C LEU A 66 -3.70 28.53 -0.90
N ARG A 67 -2.42 28.30 -0.60
CA ARG A 67 -1.34 29.24 -0.91
C ARG A 67 -0.17 28.52 -1.57
N GLY A 68 0.16 28.90 -2.81
CA GLY A 68 1.30 28.37 -3.56
C GLY A 68 1.31 26.85 -3.65
N VAL A 69 0.16 26.19 -3.82
CA VAL A 69 0.10 24.73 -3.78
C VAL A 69 0.76 24.15 -5.03
N HIS A 70 1.77 23.30 -4.81
CA HIS A 70 2.40 22.47 -5.83
C HIS A 70 2.06 21.01 -5.55
N PHE A 71 1.49 20.31 -6.52
CA PHE A 71 1.06 18.93 -6.33
C PHE A 71 1.24 18.09 -7.59
N ALA A 72 1.72 16.87 -7.41
CA ALA A 72 1.77 15.83 -8.42
C ALA A 72 1.38 14.50 -7.75
N TYR A 73 0.60 13.68 -8.46
CA TYR A 73 0.28 12.34 -7.94
C TYR A 73 1.56 11.48 -7.89
N PRO A 74 1.79 10.69 -6.82
CA PRO A 74 2.98 9.84 -6.69
C PRO A 74 3.12 8.82 -7.82
N THR A 75 2.00 8.38 -8.42
CA THR A 75 1.98 7.47 -9.58
C THR A 75 2.42 8.12 -10.89
N ARG A 76 2.44 9.47 -10.97
CA ARG A 76 2.80 10.26 -12.16
C ARG A 76 3.59 11.52 -11.78
N PRO A 77 4.79 11.40 -11.19
CA PRO A 77 5.51 12.54 -10.62
C PRO A 77 5.97 13.57 -11.66
N GLY A 78 6.21 13.15 -12.91
CA GLY A 78 6.60 14.03 -14.01
C GLY A 78 5.48 14.90 -14.58
N ASN A 79 4.24 14.73 -14.12
CA ASN A 79 3.09 15.51 -14.58
C ASN A 79 2.42 16.23 -13.40
N PRO A 80 2.94 17.40 -12.99
CA PRO A 80 2.37 18.17 -11.89
C PRO A 80 0.99 18.71 -12.26
N VAL A 81 0.03 18.49 -11.36
CA VAL A 81 -1.36 18.97 -11.46
C VAL A 81 -1.44 20.45 -11.09
N TYR A 82 -0.79 20.86 -9.99
CA TYR A 82 -0.72 22.27 -9.58
C TYR A 82 0.72 22.77 -9.57
N ARG A 83 0.90 24.02 -10.01
CA ARG A 83 2.20 24.70 -10.14
C ARG A 83 2.18 26.06 -9.43
N GLY A 84 1.70 26.09 -8.19
CA GLY A 84 1.52 27.32 -7.42
C GLY A 84 0.08 27.81 -7.46
N LEU A 85 -0.85 26.95 -7.03
CA LEU A 85 -2.27 27.31 -6.94
C LEU A 85 -2.54 28.13 -5.66
N ASP A 86 -3.11 29.31 -5.84
CA ASP A 86 -3.66 30.17 -4.79
C ASP A 86 -5.19 30.20 -4.92
N LEU A 87 -5.90 29.96 -3.81
CA LEU A 87 -7.37 30.01 -3.75
C LEU A 87 -7.79 30.48 -2.35
N GLU A 88 -8.71 31.43 -2.28
CA GLU A 88 -9.34 31.85 -1.03
C GLU A 88 -10.85 31.72 -1.17
N VAL A 89 -11.50 31.16 -0.15
CA VAL A 89 -12.96 31.00 -0.08
C VAL A 89 -13.43 31.51 1.28
N ALA A 90 -14.32 32.50 1.25
CA ALA A 90 -14.88 33.10 2.45
C ALA A 90 -15.93 32.19 3.12
N PRO A 91 -16.15 32.33 4.44
CA PRO A 91 -17.24 31.64 5.12
C PRO A 91 -18.61 31.82 4.44
N GLY A 92 -19.25 30.73 4.07
CA GLY A 92 -20.57 30.73 3.43
C GLY A 92 -20.56 31.04 1.92
N GLU A 93 -19.38 31.25 1.33
CA GLU A 93 -19.22 31.43 -0.12
C GLU A 93 -19.34 30.10 -0.87
N SER A 94 -19.98 30.13 -2.03
CA SER A 94 -20.01 29.00 -2.97
C SER A 94 -19.11 29.31 -4.16
N VAL A 95 -18.10 28.47 -4.40
CA VAL A 95 -17.18 28.59 -5.53
C VAL A 95 -17.36 27.42 -6.48
N ALA A 96 -17.34 27.69 -7.78
CA ALA A 96 -17.41 26.67 -8.83
C ALA A 96 -16.06 26.55 -9.55
N LEU A 97 -15.52 25.33 -9.61
CA LEU A 97 -14.29 25.01 -10.35
C LEU A 97 -14.67 24.59 -11.77
N VAL A 98 -14.28 25.41 -12.75
CA VAL A 98 -14.55 25.16 -14.18
C VAL A 98 -13.26 25.07 -14.98
N GLY A 99 -13.25 24.25 -16.02
CA GLY A 99 -12.08 24.11 -16.90
C GLY A 99 -12.02 22.76 -17.63
N PRO A 100 -11.08 22.61 -18.57
CA PRO A 100 -10.87 21.39 -19.35
C PRO A 100 -10.63 20.14 -18.51
N SER A 101 -10.95 18.96 -19.05
CA SER A 101 -10.67 17.68 -18.37
C SER A 101 -9.16 17.53 -18.11
N GLY A 102 -8.78 17.06 -16.92
CA GLY A 102 -7.37 16.87 -16.55
C GLY A 102 -6.68 18.03 -15.85
N GLU A 103 -7.30 19.22 -15.78
CA GLU A 103 -6.73 20.41 -15.12
C GLU A 103 -6.79 20.39 -13.57
N GLY A 104 -6.98 19.22 -12.96
CA GLY A 104 -6.95 19.09 -11.50
C GLY A 104 -8.22 19.53 -10.75
N LYS A 105 -9.36 19.75 -11.40
CA LYS A 105 -10.60 20.15 -10.70
C LYS A 105 -11.04 19.19 -9.57
N SER A 106 -10.88 17.89 -9.77
CA SER A 106 -11.23 16.86 -8.77
C SER A 106 -10.10 16.56 -7.78
N THR A 107 -8.93 17.15 -8.00
CA THR A 107 -7.76 17.02 -7.11
C THR A 107 -7.80 18.03 -5.97
N LEU A 108 -8.60 19.09 -6.14
CA LEU A 108 -8.83 20.19 -5.22
C LEU A 108 -9.92 19.80 -4.21
#